data_AF-A0A9C8H456-F1
#
_entry.id   AF-A0A9C8H456-F1
#
_cell.length_a   1.000
_cell.length_b   1.000
_cell.length_c   1.000
_cell.angle_alpha   90.00
_cell.angle_beta   90.00
_cell.angle_gamma   90.00
#
_symmetry.space_group_name_H-M   'P 1'
#
loop_
_entity.id
_entity.type
_entity.pdbx_description
1 polymer ?
#
loop_
_entity_poly.entity_id
_entity_poly.type
_entity_poly.pdbx_seq_one_letter_code
_entity_poly.pdbx_strand_id
1 'polypeptide(L)'
;MADKGDAPEGETGVITKTRPKTQRPPLYKVLLLNDDYTPMEFVVHVLERFFGMTHAQAFELMLVVHKKGVAVVGVFSFEVAETKVAQVMDFARRHQHPLQCTMEKE
;
A
#
# COMPACT_ATOMS: atom_id res chain seq x y z
N MET A 1 -56.48 55.13 10.22
CA MET A 1 -56.27 54.31 8.99
C MET A 1 -54.81 53.89 9.02
N ALA A 2 -54.51 52.72 9.58
CA ALA A 2 -54.55 51.39 8.97
C ALA A 2 -53.19 51.01 8.37
N ASP A 3 -52.41 50.30 9.20
CA ASP A 3 -51.62 49.09 8.94
C ASP A 3 -51.15 48.74 7.51
N LYS A 4 -49.82 48.59 7.37
CA LYS A 4 -49.05 47.60 6.58
C LYS A 4 -47.62 48.14 6.43
N GLY A 5 -46.55 47.53 6.95
CA GLY A 5 -46.24 46.11 7.04
C GLY A 5 -45.25 45.79 5.91
N ASP A 6 -43.95 45.75 6.21
CA ASP A 6 -43.01 44.76 5.63
C ASP A 6 -41.61 44.88 6.26
N ALA A 7 -41.20 43.82 6.96
CA ALA A 7 -39.82 43.38 7.12
C ALA A 7 -39.88 41.84 7.15
N PRO A 8 -38.85 41.08 6.75
CA PRO A 8 -37.49 41.49 6.36
C PRO A 8 -37.03 40.94 4.99
N GLU A 9 -36.09 41.62 4.34
CA GLU A 9 -35.30 41.01 3.26
C GLU A 9 -34.43 39.89 3.84
N GLY A 10 -34.83 38.65 3.54
CA GLY A 10 -34.12 37.44 3.93
C GLY A 10 -32.74 37.41 3.28
N GLU A 11 -31.74 37.76 4.07
CA GLU A 11 -30.31 37.56 3.82
C GLU A 11 -30.10 36.07 3.52
N THR A 12 -29.93 35.74 2.23
CA THR A 12 -29.64 34.39 1.76
C THR A 12 -28.33 33.93 2.36
N GLY A 13 -28.42 33.17 3.44
CA GLY A 13 -27.29 32.49 4.07
C GLY A 13 -26.61 31.59 3.05
N VAL A 14 -25.40 31.98 2.63
CA VAL A 14 -24.52 31.14 1.83
C VAL A 14 -24.11 29.96 2.70
N ILE A 15 -24.84 28.85 2.59
CA ILE A 15 -24.44 27.56 3.15
C ILE A 15 -23.18 27.14 2.39
N THR A 16 -22.02 27.48 2.94
CA THR A 16 -20.74 26.94 2.50
C THR A 16 -20.76 25.46 2.81
N LYS A 17 -21.17 24.65 1.82
CA LYS A 17 -21.04 23.19 1.86
C LYS A 17 -19.56 22.89 2.17
N THR A 18 -19.32 22.40 3.37
CA THR A 18 -18.00 21.96 3.83
C THR A 18 -17.51 20.92 2.83
N ARG A 19 -16.47 21.28 2.06
CA ARG A 19 -15.83 20.34 1.13
C ARG A 19 -15.36 19.15 1.97
N PRO A 20 -15.84 17.92 1.70
CA PRO A 20 -15.38 16.77 2.46
C PRO A 20 -13.87 16.66 2.30
N LYS A 21 -13.14 16.75 3.41
CA LYS A 21 -11.69 16.51 3.41
C LYS A 21 -11.50 15.04 3.08
N THR A 22 -11.09 14.75 1.85
CA THR A 22 -10.71 13.39 1.43
C THR A 22 -9.59 12.93 2.36
N GLN A 23 -9.87 11.91 3.18
CA GLN A 23 -8.83 11.31 4.02
C GLN A 23 -7.80 10.64 3.10
N ARG A 24 -6.51 10.85 3.38
CA ARG A 24 -5.44 10.18 2.63
C ARG A 24 -5.58 8.67 2.84
N PRO A 25 -5.47 7.85 1.78
CA PRO A 25 -5.55 6.40 1.93
C PRO A 25 -4.53 5.90 2.96
N PRO A 26 -4.90 4.93 3.83
CA PRO A 26 -3.95 4.33 4.73
C PRO A 26 -2.83 3.64 3.94
N LEU A 27 -1.60 3.84 4.40
CA LEU A 27 -0.41 3.22 3.83
C LEU A 27 -0.15 1.87 4.52
N TYR A 28 0.40 0.94 3.74
CA TYR A 28 0.69 -0.43 4.13
C TYR A 28 2.12 -0.77 3.74
N LYS A 29 2.87 -1.34 4.68
CA LYS A 29 4.20 -1.90 4.44
C LYS A 29 4.03 -3.31 3.89
N VAL A 30 4.66 -3.59 2.75
CA VAL A 30 4.79 -4.95 2.22
C VAL A 30 6.08 -5.54 2.75
N LEU A 31 5.98 -6.73 3.33
CA LEU A 31 7.08 -7.44 3.99
C LEU A 31 7.39 -8.73 3.25
N LEU A 32 8.66 -9.09 3.20
CA LEU A 32 9.13 -10.40 2.76
C LEU A 32 9.81 -11.12 3.93
N LEU A 33 9.45 -12.38 4.13
CA LEU A 33 9.94 -13.20 5.22
C LEU A 33 10.93 -14.25 4.68
N ASN A 34 11.99 -14.48 5.44
CA ASN A 34 12.99 -15.50 5.14
C ASN A 34 12.44 -16.91 5.38
N ASP A 35 12.96 -17.86 4.59
CA ASP A 35 12.77 -19.28 4.75
C ASP A 35 14.02 -20.02 4.23
N ASP A 36 14.15 -21.31 4.55
CA ASP A 36 15.37 -22.09 4.25
C ASP A 36 15.32 -22.81 2.88
N TYR A 37 14.26 -22.64 2.09
CA TYR A 37 14.01 -23.44 0.88
C TYR A 37 13.90 -22.62 -0.42
N THR A 38 13.52 -21.35 -0.32
CA THR A 38 13.41 -20.46 -1.48
C THR A 38 14.82 -20.04 -1.94
N PRO A 39 15.20 -20.28 -3.21
CA PRO A 39 16.50 -19.86 -3.73
C PRO A 39 16.69 -18.34 -3.69
N MET A 40 17.91 -17.87 -3.39
CA MET A 40 18.24 -16.43 -3.38
C MET A 40 17.93 -15.75 -4.72
N GLU A 41 18.29 -16.38 -5.83
CA GLU A 41 18.00 -15.89 -7.19
C GLU A 41 16.51 -15.74 -7.45
N PHE A 42 15.67 -16.62 -6.87
CA PHE A 42 14.23 -16.51 -6.98
C PHE A 42 13.71 -15.26 -6.28
N VAL A 43 14.21 -14.98 -5.08
CA VAL A 43 13.87 -13.77 -4.32
C VAL A 43 14.28 -12.51 -5.09
N VAL A 44 15.48 -12.48 -5.66
CA VAL A 44 15.94 -11.36 -6.50
C VAL A 44 15.00 -11.15 -7.70
N HIS A 45 14.65 -12.22 -8.40
CA HIS A 45 13.73 -12.14 -9.54
C HIS A 45 12.35 -11.62 -9.15
N VAL A 46 11.82 -12.03 -7.98
CA VAL A 46 10.56 -11.52 -7.44
C VAL A 46 10.64 -10.01 -7.19
N LEU A 47 11.72 -9.54 -6.60
CA LEU A 47 11.94 -8.13 -6.28
C LEU A 47 12.05 -7.26 -7.54
N GLU A 48 12.80 -7.73 -8.55
CA GLU A 48 12.92 -7.05 -9.84
C GLU A 48 11.56 -7.00 -10.56
N ARG A 49 10.87 -8.14 -10.65
CA ARG A 49 9.64 -8.28 -11.44
C ARG A 49 8.45 -7.54 -10.86
N PHE A 50 8.22 -7.63 -9.55
CA PHE A 50 6.99 -7.12 -8.94
C PHE A 50 7.18 -5.78 -8.23
N PHE A 51 8.41 -5.41 -7.88
CA PHE A 51 8.72 -4.15 -7.20
C PHE A 51 9.56 -3.19 -8.04
N GLY A 52 9.99 -3.60 -9.24
CA GLY A 52 10.72 -2.74 -10.17
C GLY A 52 12.10 -2.34 -9.64
N MET A 53 12.65 -3.13 -8.72
CA MET A 53 13.99 -2.90 -8.18
C MET A 53 15.05 -3.20 -9.23
N THR A 54 16.14 -2.44 -9.22
CA THR A 54 17.33 -2.84 -9.97
C THR A 54 17.94 -4.09 -9.34
N HIS A 55 18.72 -4.84 -10.13
CA HIS A 55 19.39 -6.04 -9.64
C HIS A 55 20.18 -5.82 -8.35
N ALA A 56 20.97 -4.74 -8.28
CA ALA A 56 21.76 -4.41 -7.10
C ALA A 56 20.89 -4.16 -5.85
N GLN A 57 19.78 -3.42 -6.00
CA GLN A 57 18.84 -3.17 -4.91
C GLN A 57 18.13 -4.45 -4.46
N ALA A 58 17.69 -5.28 -5.42
CA ALA A 58 17.04 -6.54 -5.15
C ALA A 58 17.98 -7.51 -4.41
N PHE A 59 19.23 -7.60 -4.84
CA PHE A 59 20.26 -8.43 -4.22
C PHE A 59 20.56 -7.97 -2.78
N GLU A 60 20.72 -6.67 -2.56
CA GLU A 60 20.94 -6.11 -1.22
C GLU A 60 19.76 -6.41 -0.29
N LEU A 61 18.52 -6.17 -0.74
CA LEU A 61 17.32 -6.42 0.05
C LEU A 61 17.14 -7.91 0.34
N MET A 62 17.41 -8.78 -0.63
CA MET A 62 17.41 -10.24 -0.43
C MET A 62 18.37 -10.64 0.69
N LEU A 63 19.60 -10.11 0.70
CA LEU A 63 20.55 -10.38 1.79
C LEU A 63 20.05 -9.90 3.15
N VAL A 64 19.31 -8.78 3.20
CA VAL A 64 18.68 -8.29 4.43
C VAL A 64 17.63 -9.27 4.92
N VAL A 65 16.74 -9.74 4.04
CA VAL A 65 15.72 -10.75 4.37
C VAL A 65 16.41 -12.00 4.91
N HIS A 66 17.41 -12.53 4.20
CA HIS A 66 18.13 -13.73 4.59
C HIS A 66 18.79 -13.62 5.97
N LYS A 67 19.43 -12.47 6.27
CA LYS A 67 20.16 -12.27 7.53
C LYS A 67 19.27 -11.89 8.71
N LYS A 68 18.20 -11.12 8.47
CA LYS A 68 17.36 -10.53 9.53
C LYS A 68 16.03 -11.26 9.72
N GLY A 69 15.69 -12.20 8.83
CA GLY A 69 14.44 -12.96 8.87
C GLY A 69 13.26 -12.25 8.22
N VAL A 70 13.26 -10.91 8.14
CA VAL A 70 12.20 -10.12 7.52
C VAL A 70 12.75 -8.79 7.01
N ALA A 71 12.19 -8.28 5.90
CA ALA A 71 12.45 -6.92 5.45
C ALA A 71 11.19 -6.27 4.86
N VAL A 72 11.11 -4.95 4.99
CA VAL A 72 10.11 -4.14 4.28
C VAL A 72 10.59 -3.93 2.84
N VAL A 73 9.78 -4.37 1.89
CA VAL A 73 10.06 -4.25 0.45
C VAL A 73 9.61 -2.89 -0.09
N GLY A 74 8.53 -2.34 0.46
CA GLY A 74 8.02 -1.03 0.09
C GLY A 74 6.75 -0.66 0.84
N VAL A 75 6.32 0.59 0.67
CA VAL A 75 5.10 1.14 1.29
C VAL A 75 4.15 1.56 0.18
N PHE A 76 2.91 1.08 0.24
CA PHE A 76 1.91 1.26 -0.81
C PHE A 76 0.53 1.59 -0.20
N SER A 77 -0.42 2.03 -1.02
CA SER A 77 -1.83 2.00 -0.62
C SER A 77 -2.31 0.56 -0.45
N PHE A 78 -3.37 0.36 0.33
CA PHE A 78 -3.94 -0.96 0.59
C PHE A 78 -4.14 -1.81 -0.68
N GLU A 79 -4.83 -1.29 -1.69
CA GLU A 79 -5.15 -2.05 -2.92
C GLU A 79 -3.89 -2.48 -3.69
N VAL A 80 -2.88 -1.60 -3.72
CA VAL A 80 -1.59 -1.88 -4.39
C VAL A 80 -0.78 -2.91 -3.59
N ALA A 81 -0.74 -2.77 -2.26
CA ALA A 81 -0.08 -3.72 -1.37
C ALA A 81 -0.71 -5.11 -1.49
N GLU A 82 -2.04 -5.20 -1.42
CA GLU A 82 -2.80 -6.45 -1.54
C GLU A 82 -2.53 -7.14 -2.87
N THR A 83 -2.60 -6.39 -3.97
CA THR A 83 -2.33 -6.92 -5.32
C THR A 83 -0.90 -7.43 -5.44
N LYS A 84 0.10 -6.67 -4.96
CA LYS A 84 1.51 -7.09 -5.01
C LYS A 84 1.75 -8.35 -4.18
N VAL A 85 1.22 -8.40 -2.96
CA VAL A 85 1.32 -9.58 -2.09
C VAL A 85 0.72 -10.80 -2.79
N ALA A 86 -0.51 -10.69 -3.33
CA ALA A 86 -1.16 -11.79 -4.04
C ALA A 86 -0.35 -12.28 -5.24
N GLN A 87 0.22 -11.36 -6.04
CA GLN A 87 1.06 -11.69 -7.19
C GLN A 87 2.33 -12.45 -6.80
N VAL A 88 3.02 -11.99 -5.76
CA VAL A 88 4.25 -12.65 -5.25
C VAL A 88 3.92 -14.05 -4.73
N MET A 89 2.87 -14.17 -3.93
CA MET A 89 2.44 -15.44 -3.33
C MET A 89 2.00 -16.47 -4.39
N ASP A 90 1.25 -16.06 -5.40
CA ASP A 90 0.86 -16.92 -6.52
C ASP A 90 2.08 -17.36 -7.34
N PHE A 91 3.01 -16.43 -7.62
CA PHE A 91 4.22 -16.73 -8.35
C PHE A 91 5.13 -17.73 -7.61
N ALA A 92 5.34 -17.54 -6.30
CA ALA A 92 6.09 -18.47 -5.45
C ALA A 92 5.46 -19.86 -5.42
N ARG A 93 4.13 -19.94 -5.25
CA ARG A 93 3.40 -21.21 -5.24
C ARG A 93 3.55 -21.98 -6.56
N ARG A 94 3.46 -21.30 -7.70
CA ARG A 94 3.64 -21.92 -9.03
C ARG A 94 5.05 -22.47 -9.25
N HIS A 95 6.05 -21.88 -8.60
CA HIS A 95 7.43 -22.34 -8.63
C HIS A 95 7.79 -23.26 -7.46
N GLN A 96 6.80 -23.68 -6.67
CA GLN A 96 6.98 -24.60 -5.54
C GLN A 96 7.92 -24.08 -4.45
N HIS A 97 7.94 -22.76 -4.24
CA HIS A 97 8.69 -22.12 -3.17
C HIS A 97 7.78 -21.69 -2.02
N PRO A 98 8.17 -21.88 -0.75
CA PRO A 98 7.37 -21.51 0.41
C PRO A 98 7.44 -20.02 0.76
N LEU A 99 8.11 -19.20 -0.05
CA LEU A 99 8.30 -17.76 0.13
C LEU A 99 7.03 -17.05 0.61
N GLN A 100 7.15 -16.34 1.73
CA GLN A 100 6.05 -15.59 2.33
C GLN A 100 6.21 -14.10 2.08
N CYS A 101 5.14 -13.49 1.57
CA CYS A 101 4.98 -12.06 1.42
C CYS A 101 3.68 -11.64 2.13
N THR A 102 3.73 -10.59 2.93
CA THR A 102 2.58 -10.10 3.71
C THR A 102 2.54 -8.58 3.72
N MET A 103 1.49 -7.99 4.28
CA MET A 103 1.37 -6.55 4.49
C MET A 103 0.85 -6.21 5.88
N GLU A 104 1.35 -5.12 6.45
CA GLU A 104 0.88 -4.54 7.70
C GLU A 104 0.55 -3.06 7.52
N LYS A 105 -0.40 -2.56 8.31
CA LYS A 105 -0.73 -1.13 8.33
C LYS A 105 0.44 -0.34 8.91
N GLU A 106 0.83 0.76 8.25
CA GLU A 106 1.87 1.67 8.75
C GLU A 106 1.52 2.32 10.09
#